data_AF-A0A524FDC9-F1
#
_entry.id   AF-A0A524FDC9-F1
#
_cell.length_a   1.000
_cell.length_b   1.000
_cell.length_c   1.000
_cell.angle_alpha   90.00
_cell.angle_beta   90.00
_cell.angle_gamma   90.00
#
_symmetry.space_group_name_H-M   'P 1'
#
loop_
_entity.id
_entity.type
_entity.pdbx_description
1 polymer ?
#
loop_
_entity_poly.entity_id
_entity_poly.type
_entity_poly.pdbx_seq_one_letter_code
_entity_poly.pdbx_strand_id
1 'polypeptide(L)'
;MTNQFITVLNGLSALVLVCIALLVAIVFLRFYFQNKNWYLLFITLLMIALAIGYFGITLSFLSVVIYGDNLLGLKELVPFFTYSTLPIGCFAIIFMVWDLAGEHEYKRNAIIGQILYSIVYYIVLFITFKEAIICPNVPTGEIYDDWIIPNSIFYYIFLAGILYTTIFTIIGFNKIRKATSGELLKRFMWLFFAPPFMALGILLETLVFMELHRNFLYISRILVILSIILIYIGTRPPKGEIVDPNFIKKGHLDNEKILIIEKMFASKPEKITKEEVKFYKEQTICLVCKKEETGFINLFICPECKALYCEKCARALIEIENICWACNGAIDQSKPIKLIEREIEEDKKHKFSKEPQIKKA
;
A
#
# COMPACT_ATOMS: atom_id res chain seq x y z
N MET A 1 -17.32 -41.77 -10.36
CA MET A 1 -17.80 -40.58 -9.60
C MET A 1 -16.68 -39.84 -8.88
N THR A 2 -15.71 -40.51 -8.25
CA THR A 2 -14.59 -39.84 -7.54
C THR A 2 -13.75 -38.91 -8.42
N ASN A 3 -13.41 -39.32 -9.66
CA ASN A 3 -12.58 -38.49 -10.55
C ASN A 3 -13.29 -37.20 -10.99
N GLN A 4 -14.61 -37.25 -11.25
CA GLN A 4 -15.37 -36.06 -11.65
C GLN A 4 -15.40 -34.99 -10.56
N PHE A 5 -15.59 -35.40 -9.30
CA PHE A 5 -15.58 -34.46 -8.18
C PHE A 5 -14.23 -33.74 -8.05
N ILE A 6 -13.13 -34.47 -8.21
CA ILE A 6 -11.78 -33.91 -8.13
C ILE A 6 -11.49 -32.95 -9.28
N THR A 7 -11.90 -33.28 -10.51
CA THR A 7 -11.82 -32.38 -11.67
C THR A 7 -12.57 -31.07 -11.41
N VAL A 8 -13.79 -31.16 -10.87
CA VAL A 8 -14.59 -29.97 -10.50
C VAL A 8 -13.88 -29.15 -9.43
N LEU A 9 -13.28 -29.79 -8.42
CA LEU A 9 -12.55 -29.10 -7.36
C LEU A 9 -11.30 -28.37 -7.89
N ASN A 10 -10.55 -29.02 -8.78
CA ASN A 10 -9.41 -28.40 -9.46
C ASN A 10 -9.86 -27.18 -10.28
N GLY A 11 -10.89 -27.31 -11.11
CA GLY A 11 -11.40 -26.20 -11.91
C GLY A 11 -11.95 -25.04 -11.07
N LEU A 12 -12.70 -25.37 -10.00
CA LEU A 12 -13.24 -24.38 -9.07
C LEU A 12 -12.13 -23.63 -8.34
N SER A 13 -11.09 -24.32 -7.88
CA SER A 13 -9.96 -23.67 -7.20
C SER A 13 -9.19 -22.70 -8.13
N ALA A 14 -9.05 -23.04 -9.42
CA ALA A 14 -8.48 -22.13 -10.42
C ALA A 14 -9.36 -20.89 -10.62
N LEU A 15 -10.68 -21.07 -10.77
CA LEU A 15 -11.64 -19.97 -10.88
C LEU A 15 -11.59 -19.03 -9.66
N VAL A 16 -11.57 -19.60 -8.44
CA VAL A 16 -11.47 -18.84 -7.20
C VAL A 16 -10.17 -18.04 -7.14
N LEU A 17 -9.04 -18.65 -7.53
CA LEU A 17 -7.74 -17.98 -7.60
C LEU A 17 -7.79 -16.78 -8.55
N VAL A 18 -8.28 -16.96 -9.78
CA VAL A 18 -8.40 -15.88 -10.78
C VAL A 18 -9.29 -14.75 -10.25
N CYS A 19 -10.45 -15.07 -9.69
CA CYS A 19 -11.38 -14.09 -9.14
C CYS A 19 -10.74 -13.29 -7.99
N ILE A 20 -10.09 -13.96 -7.02
CA ILE A 20 -9.42 -13.29 -5.90
C ILE A 20 -8.28 -12.40 -6.41
N ALA A 21 -7.45 -12.90 -7.32
CA ALA A 21 -6.35 -12.13 -7.90
C ALA A 21 -6.85 -10.86 -8.61
N LEU A 22 -7.89 -10.96 -9.45
CA LEU A 22 -8.48 -9.81 -10.13
C LEU A 22 -9.13 -8.81 -9.16
N LEU A 23 -9.86 -9.29 -8.14
CA LEU A 23 -10.44 -8.42 -7.12
C LEU A 23 -9.36 -7.63 -6.38
N VAL A 24 -8.28 -8.30 -5.96
CA VAL A 24 -7.15 -7.67 -5.30
C VAL A 24 -6.43 -6.69 -6.24
N ALA A 25 -6.26 -7.03 -7.52
CA ALA A 25 -5.72 -6.13 -8.53
C ALA A 25 -6.55 -4.83 -8.66
N ILE A 26 -7.88 -4.95 -8.75
CA ILE A 26 -8.79 -3.80 -8.87
C ILE A 26 -8.69 -2.90 -7.63
N VAL A 27 -8.63 -3.49 -6.43
CA VAL A 27 -8.47 -2.75 -5.18
C VAL A 27 -7.15 -1.97 -5.16
N PHE A 28 -6.04 -2.60 -5.51
CA PHE A 28 -4.74 -1.91 -5.53
C PHE A 28 -4.61 -0.90 -6.66
N LEU A 29 -5.23 -1.14 -7.81
CA LEU A 29 -5.28 -0.17 -8.90
C LEU A 29 -6.04 1.09 -8.47
N ARG A 30 -7.16 0.94 -7.75
CA ARG A 30 -7.88 2.07 -7.16
C ARG A 30 -7.00 2.85 -6.18
N PHE A 31 -6.29 2.16 -5.28
CA PHE A 31 -5.37 2.81 -4.35
C PHE A 31 -4.18 3.48 -5.07
N TYR A 32 -3.68 2.89 -6.16
CA TYR A 32 -2.68 3.51 -7.02
C TYR A 32 -3.19 4.83 -7.60
N PHE A 33 -4.41 4.87 -8.15
CA PHE A 33 -4.94 6.11 -8.71
C PHE A 33 -5.14 7.21 -7.66
N GLN A 34 -5.45 6.84 -6.42
CA GLN A 34 -5.62 7.77 -5.29
C GLN A 34 -4.28 8.31 -4.77
N ASN A 35 -3.29 7.44 -4.58
CA ASN A 35 -2.03 7.80 -3.89
C ASN A 35 -0.86 8.06 -4.85
N LYS A 36 -0.98 7.68 -6.13
CA LYS A 36 0.08 7.72 -7.15
C LYS A 36 1.36 6.99 -6.73
N ASN A 37 1.22 5.92 -5.94
CA ASN A 37 2.33 5.13 -5.45
C ASN A 37 2.62 3.94 -6.38
N TRP A 38 3.74 4.00 -7.11
CA TRP A 38 4.20 2.96 -8.03
C TRP A 38 4.26 1.56 -7.43
N TYR A 39 4.56 1.42 -6.14
CA TYR A 39 4.56 0.12 -5.45
C TYR A 39 3.21 -0.61 -5.60
N LEU A 40 2.09 0.10 -5.46
CA LEU A 40 0.74 -0.45 -5.60
C LEU A 40 0.43 -0.86 -7.06
N LEU A 41 1.05 -0.19 -8.03
CA LEU A 41 0.94 -0.57 -9.43
C LEU A 41 1.66 -1.90 -9.70
N PHE A 42 2.83 -2.12 -9.11
CA PHE A 42 3.55 -3.39 -9.26
C PHE A 42 2.82 -4.55 -8.57
N ILE A 43 2.18 -4.32 -7.42
CA ILE A 43 1.27 -5.32 -6.83
C ILE A 43 0.12 -5.62 -7.80
N THR A 44 -0.49 -4.59 -8.38
CA THR A 44 -1.56 -4.75 -9.37
C THR A 44 -1.09 -5.60 -10.56
N LEU A 45 0.11 -5.33 -11.09
CA LEU A 45 0.71 -6.08 -12.19
C LEU A 45 0.97 -7.54 -11.81
N LEU A 46 1.47 -7.80 -10.60
CA LEU A 46 1.67 -9.17 -10.08
C LEU A 46 0.34 -9.93 -10.01
N MET A 47 -0.72 -9.30 -9.48
CA MET A 47 -2.04 -9.92 -9.38
C MET A 47 -2.66 -10.19 -10.76
N ILE A 48 -2.48 -9.29 -11.73
CA ILE A 48 -2.91 -9.50 -13.11
C ILE A 48 -2.13 -10.66 -13.74
N ALA A 49 -0.81 -10.71 -13.55
CA ALA A 49 0.03 -11.79 -14.06
C ALA A 49 -0.42 -13.16 -13.51
N LEU A 50 -0.71 -13.25 -12.20
CA LEU A 50 -1.27 -14.45 -11.58
C LEU A 50 -2.65 -14.80 -12.17
N ALA A 51 -3.56 -13.84 -12.27
CA ALA A 51 -4.88 -14.09 -12.85
C ALA A 51 -4.79 -14.63 -14.29
N ILE A 52 -3.94 -14.02 -15.11
CA ILE A 52 -3.71 -14.47 -16.49
C ILE A 52 -3.09 -15.87 -16.51
N GLY A 53 -2.11 -16.16 -15.64
CA GLY A 53 -1.46 -17.47 -15.55
C GLY A 53 -2.44 -18.62 -15.33
N TYR A 54 -3.51 -18.39 -14.57
CA TYR A 54 -4.54 -19.39 -14.29
C TYR A 54 -5.81 -19.27 -15.17
N PHE A 55 -5.81 -18.32 -16.13
CA PHE A 55 -6.99 -18.02 -16.92
C PHE A 55 -7.34 -19.14 -17.89
N GLY A 56 -6.35 -19.77 -18.52
CA GLY A 56 -6.59 -20.88 -19.46
C GLY A 56 -7.30 -22.07 -18.80
N ILE A 57 -6.81 -22.50 -17.63
CA ILE A 57 -7.41 -23.59 -16.84
C ILE A 57 -8.84 -23.20 -16.40
N THR A 58 -9.05 -21.94 -16.04
CA THR A 58 -10.37 -21.41 -15.69
C THR A 58 -11.33 -21.44 -16.87
N LEU A 59 -10.87 -21.06 -18.08
CA LEU A 59 -11.69 -21.15 -19.29
C LEU A 59 -12.04 -22.59 -19.64
N SER A 60 -11.10 -23.54 -19.48
CA SER A 60 -11.37 -24.97 -19.63
C SER A 60 -12.45 -25.45 -18.64
N PHE A 61 -12.35 -25.07 -17.37
CA PHE A 61 -13.37 -25.39 -16.38
C PHE A 61 -14.75 -24.83 -16.74
N LEU A 62 -14.84 -23.54 -17.09
CA LEU A 62 -16.10 -22.91 -17.48
C LEU A 62 -16.69 -23.55 -18.74
N SER A 63 -15.84 -23.89 -19.72
CA SER A 63 -16.25 -24.61 -20.93
C SER A 63 -16.92 -25.94 -20.59
N VAL A 64 -16.26 -26.76 -19.77
CA VAL A 64 -16.78 -28.06 -19.35
C VAL A 64 -18.09 -27.94 -18.57
N VAL A 65 -18.21 -26.93 -17.69
CA VAL A 65 -19.45 -26.70 -16.91
C VAL A 65 -20.61 -26.27 -17.79
N ILE A 66 -20.37 -25.45 -18.81
CA ILE A 66 -21.42 -24.87 -19.66
C ILE A 66 -21.80 -25.81 -20.81
N TYR A 67 -20.81 -26.39 -21.49
CA TYR A 67 -20.99 -27.15 -22.73
C TYR A 67 -20.86 -28.68 -22.54
N GLY A 68 -20.27 -29.12 -21.43
CA GLY A 68 -19.94 -30.53 -21.19
C GLY A 68 -18.60 -30.97 -21.81
N ASP A 69 -17.96 -30.11 -22.60
CA ASP A 69 -16.67 -30.35 -23.24
C ASP A 69 -15.78 -29.09 -23.28
N ASN A 70 -14.53 -29.24 -23.74
CA ASN A 70 -13.62 -28.12 -23.92
C ASN A 70 -13.76 -27.52 -25.31
N LEU A 71 -13.89 -26.19 -25.39
CA LEU A 71 -13.84 -25.45 -26.65
C LEU A 71 -12.55 -25.73 -27.43
N LEU A 72 -12.68 -25.72 -28.76
CA LEU A 72 -11.56 -25.87 -29.69
C LEU A 72 -10.50 -24.78 -29.44
N GLY A 73 -9.23 -25.17 -29.37
CA GLY A 73 -8.09 -24.27 -29.17
C GLY A 73 -7.74 -23.97 -27.70
N LEU A 74 -8.56 -24.38 -26.73
CA LEU A 74 -8.23 -24.17 -25.30
C LEU A 74 -6.98 -24.94 -24.88
N LYS A 75 -6.74 -26.11 -25.48
CA LYS A 75 -5.56 -26.93 -25.22
C LYS A 75 -4.25 -26.17 -25.44
N GLU A 76 -4.18 -25.35 -26.49
CA GLU A 76 -3.01 -24.55 -26.82
C GLU A 76 -2.93 -23.27 -25.99
N LEU A 77 -4.08 -22.71 -25.61
CA LEU A 77 -4.16 -21.46 -24.82
C LEU A 77 -3.76 -21.65 -23.36
N VAL A 78 -4.10 -22.79 -22.75
CA VAL A 78 -3.77 -23.10 -21.35
C VAL A 78 -2.27 -22.90 -21.06
N PRO A 79 -1.34 -23.67 -21.67
CA PRO A 79 0.08 -23.53 -21.40
C PRO A 79 0.65 -22.17 -21.81
N PHE A 80 0.07 -21.54 -22.84
CA PHE A 80 0.53 -20.22 -23.27
C PHE A 80 0.32 -19.19 -22.16
N PHE A 81 -0.85 -19.16 -21.54
CA PHE A 81 -1.13 -18.26 -20.44
C PHE A 81 -0.35 -18.62 -19.17
N THR A 82 -0.27 -19.90 -18.81
CA THR A 82 0.44 -20.38 -17.61
C THR A 82 1.89 -19.89 -17.57
N TYR A 83 2.65 -20.10 -18.65
CA TYR A 83 4.09 -19.82 -18.64
C TYR A 83 4.47 -18.42 -19.15
N SER A 84 3.64 -17.76 -19.95
CA SER A 84 3.98 -16.42 -20.45
C SER A 84 3.98 -15.34 -19.36
N THR A 85 3.37 -15.58 -18.22
CA THR A 85 3.18 -14.57 -17.15
C THR A 85 4.28 -14.56 -16.11
N LEU A 86 5.09 -15.62 -16.00
CA LEU A 86 6.13 -15.73 -14.97
C LEU A 86 7.12 -14.57 -14.97
N PRO A 87 7.72 -14.14 -16.12
CA PRO A 87 8.68 -13.04 -16.12
C PRO A 87 8.09 -11.73 -15.62
N ILE A 88 6.79 -11.48 -15.89
CA ILE A 88 6.05 -10.30 -15.43
C ILE A 88 5.90 -10.34 -13.91
N GLY A 89 5.51 -11.50 -13.36
CA GLY A 89 5.41 -11.70 -11.91
C GLY A 89 6.76 -11.53 -11.20
N CYS A 90 7.83 -12.15 -11.72
CA CYS A 90 9.19 -11.98 -11.20
C CYS A 90 9.63 -10.51 -11.23
N PHE A 91 9.40 -9.81 -12.34
CA PHE A 91 9.72 -8.39 -12.47
C PHE A 91 9.01 -7.53 -11.42
N ALA A 92 7.71 -7.77 -11.21
CA ALA A 92 6.95 -7.06 -10.18
C ALA A 92 7.51 -7.31 -8.77
N ILE A 93 7.81 -8.56 -8.41
CA ILE A 93 8.38 -8.90 -7.10
C ILE A 93 9.75 -8.26 -6.91
N ILE A 94 10.66 -8.37 -7.90
CA ILE A 94 12.01 -7.80 -7.80
C ILE A 94 11.92 -6.28 -7.66
N PHE A 95 11.08 -5.61 -8.44
CA PHE A 95 10.91 -4.17 -8.34
C PHE A 95 10.38 -3.75 -6.96
N MET A 96 9.36 -4.44 -6.45
CA MET A 96 8.80 -4.20 -5.12
C MET A 96 9.84 -4.38 -4.00
N VAL A 97 10.57 -5.49 -4.03
CA VAL A 97 11.61 -5.79 -3.03
C VAL A 97 12.74 -4.77 -3.12
N TRP A 98 13.13 -4.37 -4.34
CA TRP A 98 14.20 -3.41 -4.54
C TRP A 98 13.83 -2.00 -4.09
N ASP A 99 12.60 -1.55 -4.36
CA ASP A 99 12.13 -0.24 -3.89
C ASP A 99 12.06 -0.17 -2.36
N LEU A 100 11.80 -1.30 -1.70
CA LEU A 100 11.73 -1.35 -0.25
C LEU A 100 13.11 -1.53 0.41
N ALA A 101 13.99 -2.36 -0.15
CA ALA A 101 15.23 -2.81 0.51
C ALA A 101 16.52 -2.48 -0.23
N GLY A 102 16.42 -2.19 -1.52
CA GLY A 102 17.55 -2.06 -2.42
C GLY A 102 18.37 -0.80 -2.17
N GLU A 103 19.60 -0.81 -2.70
CA GLU A 103 20.41 0.39 -2.84
C GLU A 103 20.11 1.00 -4.22
N HIS A 104 19.97 2.32 -4.27
CA HIS A 104 19.61 3.02 -5.51
C HIS A 104 20.65 2.80 -6.62
N GLU A 105 21.92 2.70 -6.26
CA GLU A 105 23.04 2.51 -7.19
C GLU A 105 22.89 1.23 -8.02
N TYR A 106 22.52 0.10 -7.41
CA TYR A 106 22.41 -1.18 -8.12
C TYR A 106 21.01 -1.44 -8.71
N LYS A 107 20.02 -0.54 -8.49
CA LYS A 107 18.64 -0.71 -8.99
C LYS A 107 18.60 -0.90 -10.49
N ARG A 108 19.33 -0.05 -11.22
CA ARG A 108 19.38 -0.09 -12.68
C ARG A 108 19.94 -1.43 -13.18
N ASN A 109 20.98 -1.94 -12.53
CA ASN A 109 21.62 -3.20 -12.92
C ASN A 109 20.71 -4.39 -12.65
N ALA A 110 20.01 -4.42 -11.52
CA ALA A 110 19.03 -5.47 -11.22
C ALA A 110 17.87 -5.48 -12.23
N ILE A 111 17.33 -4.31 -12.58
CA ILE A 111 16.27 -4.18 -13.59
C ILE A 111 16.75 -4.64 -14.97
N ILE A 112 17.94 -4.22 -15.41
CA ILE A 112 18.52 -4.66 -16.68
C ILE A 112 18.72 -6.18 -16.67
N GLY A 113 19.25 -6.75 -15.59
CA GLY A 113 19.41 -8.20 -15.43
C GLY A 113 18.09 -8.95 -15.56
N GLN A 114 17.03 -8.48 -14.92
CA GLN A 114 15.71 -9.11 -15.03
C GLN A 114 15.11 -8.98 -16.43
N ILE A 115 15.32 -7.85 -17.13
CA ILE A 115 14.87 -7.68 -18.52
C ILE A 115 15.60 -8.66 -19.43
N LEU A 116 16.92 -8.78 -19.31
CA LEU A 116 17.71 -9.74 -20.09
C LEU A 116 17.27 -11.19 -19.81
N TYR A 117 17.07 -11.55 -18.54
CA TYR A 117 16.51 -12.85 -18.17
C TYR A 117 15.15 -13.09 -18.82
N SER A 118 14.25 -12.11 -18.80
CA SER A 118 12.91 -12.22 -19.39
C SER A 118 12.97 -12.43 -20.91
N ILE A 119 13.89 -11.75 -21.60
CA ILE A 119 14.11 -11.94 -23.05
C ILE A 119 14.56 -13.38 -23.33
N VAL A 120 15.58 -13.87 -22.60
CA VAL A 120 16.08 -15.24 -22.74
C VAL A 120 14.98 -16.26 -22.43
N TYR A 121 14.20 -16.02 -21.37
CA TYR A 121 13.08 -16.85 -20.97
C TYR A 121 12.07 -17.00 -22.11
N TYR A 122 11.61 -15.88 -22.71
CA TYR A 122 10.64 -15.94 -23.80
C TYR A 122 11.22 -16.60 -25.04
N ILE A 123 12.48 -16.31 -25.41
CA ILE A 123 13.13 -16.95 -26.56
C ILE A 123 13.12 -18.47 -26.38
N VAL A 124 13.55 -18.97 -25.22
CA VAL A 124 13.59 -20.41 -24.96
C VAL A 124 12.18 -21.00 -24.88
N LEU A 125 11.25 -20.34 -24.17
CA LEU A 125 9.84 -20.75 -24.11
C LEU A 125 9.27 -20.96 -25.51
N PHE A 126 9.43 -19.99 -26.43
CA PHE A 126 8.84 -20.08 -27.77
C PHE A 126 9.54 -21.10 -28.67
N ILE A 127 10.87 -21.22 -28.60
CA ILE A 127 11.63 -22.22 -29.38
C ILE A 127 11.28 -23.63 -28.94
N THR A 128 11.14 -23.86 -27.63
CA THR A 128 10.97 -25.20 -27.05
C THR A 128 9.54 -25.52 -26.65
N PHE A 129 8.57 -24.65 -26.94
CA PHE A 129 7.21 -24.71 -26.37
C PHE A 129 6.56 -26.09 -26.45
N LYS A 130 6.58 -26.68 -27.66
CA LYS A 130 5.96 -28.00 -27.92
C LYS A 130 6.71 -29.18 -27.30
N GLU A 131 8.00 -29.01 -27.05
CA GLU A 131 8.89 -30.05 -26.51
C GLU A 131 9.05 -29.97 -25.00
N ALA A 132 8.80 -28.80 -24.41
CA ALA A 132 9.03 -28.53 -22.99
C ALA A 132 7.75 -28.55 -22.15
N ILE A 133 6.57 -28.40 -22.78
CA ILE A 133 5.30 -28.26 -22.07
C ILE A 133 4.31 -29.31 -22.56
N ILE A 134 3.73 -30.05 -21.62
CA ILE A 134 2.68 -31.03 -21.91
C ILE A 134 1.34 -30.45 -21.49
N CYS A 135 0.40 -30.40 -22.44
CA CYS A 135 -1.02 -30.32 -22.16
C CYS A 135 -1.67 -31.57 -22.78
N PRO A 136 -2.02 -32.58 -21.98
CA PRO A 136 -2.50 -33.87 -22.48
C PRO A 136 -3.90 -33.74 -23.09
N ASN A 137 -4.24 -34.66 -24.00
CA ASN A 137 -5.66 -34.83 -24.35
C ASN A 137 -6.40 -35.41 -23.14
N VAL A 138 -7.52 -34.80 -22.77
CA VAL A 138 -8.36 -35.25 -21.67
C VAL A 138 -9.69 -35.77 -22.21
N PRO A 139 -10.33 -36.76 -21.56
CA PRO A 139 -11.67 -37.21 -21.90
C PRO A 139 -12.70 -36.07 -21.86
N THR A 140 -13.82 -36.25 -22.57
CA THR A 140 -14.97 -35.33 -22.48
C THR A 140 -15.42 -35.18 -21.02
N GLY A 141 -15.61 -33.94 -20.57
CA GLY A 141 -15.97 -33.62 -19.19
C GLY A 141 -14.78 -33.43 -18.23
N GLU A 142 -13.53 -33.60 -18.68
CA GLU A 142 -12.33 -33.26 -17.90
C GLU A 142 -11.73 -31.92 -18.32
N ILE A 143 -11.07 -31.23 -17.39
CA ILE A 143 -10.41 -29.94 -17.65
C ILE A 143 -8.99 -30.15 -18.17
N TYR A 144 -8.53 -29.26 -19.04
CA TYR A 144 -7.14 -29.15 -19.43
C TYR A 144 -6.30 -28.57 -18.30
N ASP A 145 -5.12 -29.14 -18.15
CA ASP A 145 -4.07 -28.68 -17.25
C ASP A 145 -2.72 -28.86 -17.95
N ASP A 146 -1.68 -28.24 -17.43
CA ASP A 146 -0.37 -28.21 -18.08
C ASP A 146 0.78 -28.34 -17.09
N TRP A 147 1.88 -28.95 -17.54
CA TRP A 147 3.10 -29.09 -16.73
C TRP A 147 4.34 -29.06 -17.60
N ILE A 148 5.48 -28.75 -16.97
CA ILE A 148 6.78 -28.71 -17.63
C ILE A 148 7.37 -30.12 -17.68
N ILE A 149 7.93 -30.52 -18.82
CA ILE A 149 8.70 -31.75 -18.96
C ILE A 149 9.98 -31.65 -18.12
N PRO A 150 10.20 -32.56 -17.15
CA PRO A 150 11.41 -32.58 -16.34
C PRO A 150 12.65 -32.65 -17.21
N ASN A 151 13.71 -31.95 -16.79
CA ASN A 151 15.01 -31.90 -17.47
C ASN A 151 15.01 -31.24 -18.87
N SER A 152 13.91 -30.62 -19.32
CA SER A 152 13.95 -29.74 -20.49
C SER A 152 14.81 -28.50 -20.21
N ILE A 153 15.35 -27.84 -21.25
CA ILE A 153 16.10 -26.59 -21.06
C ILE A 153 15.22 -25.52 -20.39
N PHE A 154 13.94 -25.46 -20.80
CA PHE A 154 12.96 -24.55 -20.22
C PHE A 154 12.72 -24.81 -18.73
N TYR A 155 12.68 -26.08 -18.29
CA TYR A 155 12.58 -26.44 -16.87
C TYR A 155 13.64 -25.75 -16.01
N TYR A 156 14.91 -25.78 -16.44
CA TYR A 156 16.00 -25.17 -15.67
C TYR A 156 15.92 -23.63 -15.68
N ILE A 157 15.52 -23.03 -16.80
CA ILE A 157 15.33 -21.57 -16.90
C ILE A 157 14.18 -21.10 -16.01
N PHE A 158 13.08 -21.86 -16.00
CA PHE A 158 11.93 -21.62 -15.12
C PHE A 158 12.35 -21.68 -13.64
N LEU A 159 13.04 -22.75 -13.24
CA LEU A 159 13.53 -22.92 -11.87
C LEU A 159 14.52 -21.81 -11.47
N ALA A 160 15.42 -21.42 -12.39
CA ALA A 160 16.35 -20.33 -12.17
C ALA A 160 15.64 -18.99 -11.89
N GLY A 161 14.51 -18.71 -12.57
CA GLY A 161 13.73 -17.50 -12.32
C GLY A 161 13.08 -17.45 -10.95
N ILE A 162 12.52 -18.59 -10.51
CA ILE A 162 11.93 -18.73 -9.18
C ILE A 162 13.01 -18.61 -8.10
N LEU A 163 14.15 -19.28 -8.28
CA LEU A 163 15.27 -19.21 -7.35
C LEU A 163 15.84 -17.79 -7.27
N TYR A 164 16.06 -17.15 -8.40
CA TYR A 164 16.52 -15.76 -8.49
C TYR A 164 15.59 -14.81 -7.72
N THR A 165 14.29 -14.88 -7.96
CA THR A 165 13.29 -14.06 -7.28
C THR A 165 13.26 -14.33 -5.76
N THR A 166 13.41 -15.59 -5.36
CA THR A 166 13.44 -16.01 -3.95
C THR A 166 14.67 -15.46 -3.23
N ILE A 167 15.85 -15.59 -3.82
CA ILE A 167 17.10 -15.04 -3.27
C ILE A 167 16.98 -13.53 -3.08
N PHE A 168 16.47 -12.81 -4.09
CA PHE A 168 16.26 -11.37 -4.00
C PHE A 168 15.30 -11.00 -2.86
N THR A 169 14.19 -11.72 -2.73
CA THR A 169 13.23 -11.52 -1.64
C THR A 169 13.87 -11.73 -0.27
N ILE A 170 14.67 -12.78 -0.09
CA ILE A 170 15.38 -13.06 1.18
C ILE A 170 16.38 -11.95 1.52
N ILE A 171 17.18 -11.51 0.53
CA ILE A 171 18.17 -10.44 0.72
C ILE A 171 17.46 -9.14 1.13
N GLY A 172 16.40 -8.77 0.39
CA GLY A 172 15.64 -7.56 0.68
C GLY A 172 14.97 -7.62 2.06
N PHE A 173 14.44 -8.78 2.42
CA PHE A 173 13.85 -8.99 3.74
C PHE A 173 14.84 -8.78 4.88
N ASN A 174 16.02 -9.39 4.77
CA ASN A 174 17.05 -9.27 5.81
C ASN A 174 17.49 -7.82 6.04
N LYS A 175 17.50 -6.98 4.99
CA LYS A 175 17.78 -5.55 5.12
C LYS A 175 16.64 -4.81 5.83
N ILE A 176 15.41 -4.98 5.40
CA ILE A 176 14.25 -4.26 5.96
C ILE A 176 13.96 -4.68 7.40
N ARG A 177 14.12 -5.97 7.74
CA ARG A 177 13.92 -6.47 9.11
C ARG A 177 14.82 -5.75 10.12
N LYS A 178 16.06 -5.43 9.74
CA LYS A 178 16.99 -4.70 10.63
C LYS A 178 16.57 -3.24 10.83
N ALA A 179 15.88 -2.67 9.84
CA ALA A 179 15.59 -1.26 9.74
C ALA A 179 14.20 -0.85 10.27
N THR A 180 13.29 -1.82 10.42
CA THR A 180 11.89 -1.60 10.81
C THR A 180 11.57 -2.22 12.17
N SER A 181 10.61 -1.64 12.90
CA SER A 181 10.09 -2.20 14.15
C SER A 181 8.57 -2.04 14.26
N GLY A 182 7.96 -2.61 15.29
CA GLY A 182 6.51 -2.46 15.57
C GLY A 182 5.59 -3.01 14.48
N GLU A 183 4.51 -2.27 14.19
CA GLU A 183 3.47 -2.68 13.25
C GLU A 183 3.99 -2.77 11.80
N LEU A 184 4.97 -1.94 11.44
CA LEU A 184 5.60 -1.97 10.13
C LEU A 184 6.33 -3.30 9.89
N LEU A 185 7.07 -3.77 10.89
CA LEU A 185 7.74 -5.08 10.82
C LEU A 185 6.72 -6.21 10.68
N LYS A 186 5.60 -6.16 11.42
CA LYS A 186 4.52 -7.15 11.33
C LYS A 186 3.91 -7.22 9.93
N ARG A 187 3.64 -6.06 9.30
CA ARG A 187 3.17 -5.98 7.90
C ARG A 187 4.17 -6.60 6.94
N PHE A 188 5.45 -6.30 7.16
CA PHE A 188 6.53 -6.81 6.36
C PHE A 188 6.73 -8.33 6.52
N MET A 189 6.45 -8.91 7.70
CA MET A 189 6.43 -10.36 7.88
C MET A 189 5.41 -11.05 6.98
N TRP A 190 4.23 -10.47 6.78
CA TRP A 190 3.24 -11.03 5.84
C TRP A 190 3.76 -11.02 4.40
N LEU A 191 4.39 -9.92 3.99
CA LEU A 191 5.03 -9.80 2.68
C LEU A 191 6.22 -10.74 2.50
N PHE A 192 6.90 -11.10 3.59
CA PHE A 192 8.01 -12.06 3.54
C PHE A 192 7.55 -13.49 3.28
N PHE A 193 6.48 -13.92 3.96
CA PHE A 193 5.97 -15.27 3.81
C PHE A 193 5.21 -15.48 2.49
N ALA A 194 4.65 -14.43 1.91
CA ALA A 194 3.89 -14.54 0.67
C ALA A 194 4.68 -15.13 -0.52
N PRO A 195 5.86 -14.61 -0.93
CA PRO A 195 6.57 -15.15 -2.09
C PRO A 195 6.98 -16.63 -1.96
N PRO A 196 7.47 -17.12 -0.80
CA PRO A 196 7.69 -18.55 -0.60
C PRO A 196 6.43 -19.40 -0.79
N PHE A 197 5.27 -19.00 -0.27
CA PHE A 197 4.01 -19.72 -0.48
C PHE A 197 3.59 -19.72 -1.96
N MET A 198 3.76 -18.59 -2.63
CA MET A 198 3.48 -18.44 -4.06
C MET A 198 4.39 -19.34 -4.90
N ALA A 199 5.71 -19.26 -4.68
CA ALA A 199 6.71 -20.06 -5.36
C ALA A 199 6.50 -21.56 -5.12
N LEU A 200 6.22 -21.96 -3.87
CA LEU A 200 5.92 -23.35 -3.55
C LEU A 200 4.66 -23.84 -4.24
N GLY A 201 3.58 -23.05 -4.25
CA GLY A 201 2.35 -23.39 -4.97
C GLY A 201 2.61 -23.59 -6.46
N ILE A 202 3.28 -22.65 -7.11
CA ILE A 202 3.61 -22.73 -8.54
C ILE A 202 4.52 -23.94 -8.84
N LEU A 203 5.55 -24.19 -8.02
CA LEU A 203 6.46 -25.34 -8.19
C LEU A 203 5.73 -26.68 -7.99
N LEU A 204 4.87 -26.78 -6.98
CA LEU A 204 4.08 -27.97 -6.73
C LEU A 204 3.18 -28.29 -7.93
N GLU A 205 2.52 -27.28 -8.48
CA GLU A 205 1.64 -27.41 -9.64
C GLU A 205 2.41 -27.80 -10.91
N THR A 206 3.49 -27.08 -11.22
CA THR A 206 4.19 -27.21 -12.51
C THR A 206 5.20 -28.36 -12.56
N LEU A 207 5.79 -28.73 -11.42
CA LEU A 207 6.92 -29.68 -11.37
C LEU A 207 6.62 -30.97 -10.59
N VAL A 208 5.81 -30.90 -9.53
CA VAL A 208 5.60 -32.05 -8.61
C VAL A 208 4.33 -32.81 -8.96
N PHE A 209 3.23 -32.11 -9.15
CA PHE A 209 1.92 -32.68 -9.45
C PHE A 209 1.72 -32.94 -10.93
N MET A 210 2.69 -33.67 -11.51
CA MET A 210 2.60 -34.25 -12.84
C MET A 210 1.53 -35.37 -12.88
N GLU A 211 1.56 -36.19 -13.93
CA GLU A 211 0.53 -37.18 -14.29
C GLU A 211 -0.03 -38.04 -13.13
N LEU A 212 0.82 -38.49 -12.19
CA LEU A 212 0.37 -39.33 -11.07
C LEU A 212 -0.41 -38.60 -9.96
N HIS A 213 -0.31 -37.28 -9.87
CA HIS A 213 -0.82 -36.52 -8.72
C HIS A 213 -1.76 -35.37 -9.12
N ARG A 214 -2.34 -35.43 -10.33
CA ARG A 214 -3.32 -34.44 -10.84
C ARG A 214 -4.49 -34.21 -9.88
N ASN A 215 -4.80 -35.20 -9.04
CA ASN A 215 -5.88 -35.12 -8.06
C ASN A 215 -5.63 -34.10 -6.93
N PHE A 216 -4.40 -33.59 -6.77
CA PHE A 216 -4.02 -32.70 -5.67
C PHE A 216 -3.71 -31.26 -6.11
N LEU A 217 -3.97 -30.89 -7.36
CA LEU A 217 -3.67 -29.54 -7.90
C LEU A 217 -4.43 -28.41 -7.18
N TYR A 218 -5.61 -28.68 -6.63
CA TYR A 218 -6.30 -27.68 -5.80
C TYR A 218 -5.49 -27.27 -4.56
N ILE A 219 -4.61 -28.14 -4.03
CA ILE A 219 -3.77 -27.84 -2.86
C ILE A 219 -2.72 -26.78 -3.20
N SER A 220 -2.04 -26.91 -4.35
CA SER A 220 -1.08 -25.89 -4.80
C SER A 220 -1.76 -24.55 -5.04
N ARG A 221 -2.96 -24.54 -5.61
CA ARG A 221 -3.76 -23.34 -5.84
C ARG A 221 -4.19 -22.67 -4.54
N ILE A 222 -4.53 -23.44 -3.49
CA ILE A 222 -4.81 -22.91 -2.15
C ILE A 222 -3.57 -22.19 -1.57
N LEU A 223 -2.36 -22.71 -1.79
CA LEU A 223 -1.13 -22.02 -1.35
C LEU A 223 -0.92 -20.69 -2.09
N VAL A 224 -1.20 -20.64 -3.40
CA VAL A 224 -1.16 -19.39 -4.16
C VAL A 224 -2.22 -18.40 -3.66
N ILE A 225 -3.46 -18.86 -3.41
CA ILE A 225 -4.52 -18.01 -2.82
C ILE A 225 -4.08 -17.46 -1.46
N LEU A 226 -3.50 -18.31 -0.60
CA LEU A 226 -2.96 -17.87 0.70
C LEU A 226 -1.90 -16.78 0.50
N SER A 227 -0.99 -16.94 -0.47
CA SER A 227 0.01 -15.92 -0.77
C SER A 227 -0.60 -14.58 -1.20
N ILE A 228 -1.68 -14.58 -1.98
CA ILE A 228 -2.41 -13.37 -2.39
C ILE A 228 -3.03 -12.68 -1.17
N ILE A 229 -3.63 -13.46 -0.26
CA ILE A 229 -4.21 -12.95 0.99
C ILE A 229 -3.12 -12.31 1.85
N LEU A 230 -1.95 -12.96 1.98
CA LEU A 230 -0.81 -12.43 2.72
C LEU A 230 -0.28 -11.11 2.11
N ILE A 231 -0.18 -11.03 0.79
CA ILE A 231 0.18 -9.78 0.09
C ILE A 231 -0.85 -8.70 0.40
N TYR A 232 -2.14 -9.00 0.27
CA TYR A 232 -3.21 -8.05 0.55
C TYR A 232 -3.14 -7.53 1.99
N ILE A 233 -2.99 -8.40 2.99
CA ILE A 233 -2.88 -8.01 4.41
C ILE A 233 -1.62 -7.15 4.64
N GLY A 234 -0.48 -7.54 4.07
CA GLY A 234 0.78 -6.82 4.25
C GLY A 234 0.82 -5.42 3.61
N THR A 235 0.03 -5.20 2.56
CA THR A 235 0.10 -3.97 1.74
C THR A 235 -1.14 -3.08 1.84
N ARG A 236 -2.23 -3.56 2.46
CA ARG A 236 -3.42 -2.75 2.70
C ARG A 236 -3.07 -1.52 3.56
N PRO A 237 -3.49 -0.30 3.20
CA PRO A 237 -3.22 0.88 4.01
C PRO A 237 -3.84 0.74 5.43
N PRO A 238 -3.17 1.24 6.49
CA PRO A 238 -3.73 1.29 7.83
C PRO A 238 -5.04 2.07 7.86
N LYS A 239 -6.02 1.60 8.63
CA LYS A 239 -7.32 2.26 8.79
C LYS A 239 -7.18 3.40 9.80
N GLY A 240 -6.84 4.59 9.34
CA GLY A 240 -6.86 5.81 10.17
C GLY A 240 -5.83 5.88 11.30
N GLU A 241 -4.97 4.87 11.46
CA GLU A 241 -3.85 4.92 12.39
C GLU A 241 -2.72 5.73 11.77
N ILE A 242 -2.41 6.87 12.40
CA ILE A 242 -1.21 7.64 12.11
C ILE A 242 -0.02 6.74 12.49
N VAL A 243 0.81 6.39 11.51
CA VAL A 243 2.03 5.61 11.76
C VAL A 243 2.94 6.49 12.63
N ASP A 244 3.23 6.05 13.86
CA ASP A 244 4.16 6.77 14.74
C ASP A 244 5.55 6.81 14.07
N PRO A 245 6.10 8.00 13.78
CA PRO A 245 7.43 8.14 13.17
C PRO A 245 8.55 7.50 14.02
N ASN A 246 8.31 7.22 15.30
CA ASN A 246 9.26 6.51 16.16
C ASN A 246 9.43 5.03 15.82
N PHE A 247 8.60 4.44 14.93
CA PHE A 247 8.75 3.05 14.52
C PHE A 247 10.01 2.77 13.69
N ILE A 248 10.62 3.82 13.11
CA ILE A 248 11.85 3.71 12.32
C ILE A 248 13.04 3.95 13.24
N LYS A 249 13.91 2.94 13.36
CA LYS A 249 15.15 3.04 14.15
C LYS A 249 16.07 4.07 13.49
N LYS A 250 16.12 5.28 14.05
CA LYS A 250 17.01 6.36 13.62
C LYS A 250 18.46 5.85 13.62
N GLY A 251 19.14 5.96 12.48
CA GLY A 251 20.54 5.57 12.29
C GLY A 251 20.81 4.44 11.28
N HIS A 252 19.77 3.78 10.75
CA HIS A 252 19.96 2.67 9.79
C HIS A 252 19.40 2.89 8.38
N LEU A 253 18.62 3.95 8.15
CA LEU A 253 18.00 4.26 6.86
C LEU A 253 18.24 5.71 6.48
N ASP A 254 18.53 5.94 5.21
CA ASP A 254 18.58 7.27 4.63
C ASP A 254 17.19 7.93 4.69
N ASN A 255 17.13 9.25 4.90
CA ASN A 255 15.88 10.01 5.00
C ASN A 255 14.95 9.81 3.79
N GLU A 256 15.52 9.56 2.60
CA GLU A 256 14.74 9.28 1.39
C GLU A 256 13.95 7.97 1.48
N LYS A 257 14.55 6.91 2.04
CA LYS A 257 13.89 5.60 2.19
C LYS A 257 12.80 5.65 3.25
N ILE A 258 13.03 6.41 4.31
CA ILE A 258 12.01 6.69 5.33
C ILE A 258 10.79 7.31 4.67
N LEU A 259 10.99 8.34 3.85
CA LEU A 259 9.91 9.01 3.12
C LEU A 259 9.17 8.06 2.15
N ILE A 260 9.90 7.16 1.49
CA ILE A 260 9.29 6.15 0.61
C ILE A 260 8.41 5.20 1.42
N ILE A 261 8.93 4.63 2.51
CA ILE A 261 8.20 3.73 3.40
C ILE A 261 6.98 4.44 3.97
N GLU A 262 7.13 5.66 4.48
CA GLU A 262 6.04 6.48 4.95
C GLU A 262 5.00 6.69 3.83
N LYS A 263 5.39 7.02 2.60
CA LYS A 263 4.44 7.14 1.47
C LYS A 263 3.76 5.83 1.08
N MET A 264 4.36 4.67 1.42
CA MET A 264 3.72 3.37 1.18
C MET A 264 2.59 3.09 2.16
N PHE A 265 2.74 3.51 3.41
CA PHE A 265 1.81 3.19 4.49
C PHE A 265 0.97 4.38 4.97
N ALA A 266 1.36 5.60 4.66
CA ALA A 266 0.58 6.80 4.94
C ALA A 266 -0.56 6.88 3.93
N SER A 267 -1.78 6.70 4.41
CA SER A 267 -2.93 7.21 3.69
C SER A 267 -2.83 8.74 3.72
N LYS A 268 -2.95 9.38 2.54
CA LYS A 268 -3.20 10.83 2.52
C LYS A 268 -4.43 11.06 3.40
N PRO A 269 -4.38 11.97 4.39
CA PRO A 269 -5.52 12.20 5.28
C PRO A 269 -6.75 12.42 4.41
N GLU A 270 -7.80 11.63 4.68
CA GLU A 270 -9.06 11.71 3.95
C GLU A 270 -9.49 13.16 3.92
N LYS A 271 -9.71 13.67 2.69
CA LYS A 271 -9.99 15.07 2.34
C LYS A 271 -10.34 15.91 3.57
N ILE A 272 -9.37 16.72 4.03
CA ILE A 272 -9.62 17.78 4.99
C ILE A 272 -10.90 18.48 4.53
N THR A 273 -11.97 18.37 5.30
CA THR A 273 -13.29 18.83 4.84
C THR A 273 -13.22 20.33 4.64
N LYS A 274 -14.04 20.89 3.74
CA LYS A 274 -14.08 22.36 3.59
C LYS A 274 -14.40 23.06 4.91
N GLU A 275 -15.09 22.38 5.81
CA GLU A 275 -15.41 22.82 7.17
C GLU A 275 -14.17 22.81 8.06
N GLU A 276 -13.36 21.75 8.05
CA GLU A 276 -12.06 21.74 8.73
C GLU A 276 -11.12 22.82 8.17
N VAL A 277 -11.05 22.98 6.83
CA VAL A 277 -10.25 24.05 6.21
C VAL A 277 -10.78 25.44 6.59
N LYS A 278 -12.11 25.64 6.65
CA LYS A 278 -12.70 26.92 7.10
C LYS A 278 -12.38 27.19 8.57
N PHE A 279 -12.51 26.18 9.43
CA PHE A 279 -12.17 26.28 10.84
C PHE A 279 -10.70 26.68 11.02
N TYR A 280 -9.79 26.05 10.27
CA TYR A 280 -8.37 26.43 10.29
C TYR A 280 -8.08 27.79 9.66
N LYS A 281 -8.87 28.22 8.65
CA LYS A 281 -8.72 29.54 7.99
C LYS A 281 -9.26 30.69 8.84
N GLU A 282 -10.30 30.46 9.64
CA GLU A 282 -10.74 31.41 10.68
C GLU A 282 -9.71 31.50 11.82
N GLN A 283 -8.99 30.40 12.08
CA GLN A 283 -7.82 30.34 12.97
C GLN A 283 -6.50 30.87 12.35
N THR A 284 -6.52 31.66 11.28
CA THR A 284 -5.33 32.42 10.84
C THR A 284 -5.53 33.93 10.90
N ILE A 285 -6.64 34.39 11.49
CA ILE A 285 -6.95 35.82 11.64
C ILE A 285 -6.44 36.31 13.00
N CYS A 286 -5.60 37.36 12.99
CA CYS A 286 -5.15 37.99 14.23
C CYS A 286 -6.32 38.65 14.98
N LEU A 287 -6.46 38.38 16.28
CA LEU A 287 -7.54 38.92 17.11
C LEU A 287 -7.58 40.45 17.14
N VAL A 288 -6.41 41.11 17.09
CA VAL A 288 -6.26 42.56 17.23
C VAL A 288 -6.47 43.29 15.90
N CYS A 289 -5.68 42.96 14.88
CA CYS A 289 -5.72 43.70 13.62
C CYS A 289 -6.73 43.15 12.60
N LYS A 290 -7.35 42.00 12.89
CA LYS A 290 -8.31 41.28 12.02
C LYS A 290 -7.81 40.99 10.60
N LYS A 291 -6.49 41.01 10.39
CA LYS A 291 -5.88 40.64 9.11
C LYS A 291 -5.61 39.13 9.10
N GLU A 292 -5.89 38.50 7.96
CA GLU A 292 -5.54 37.11 7.67
C GLU A 292 -4.03 37.06 7.37
N GLU A 293 -3.28 36.31 8.17
CA GLU A 293 -1.85 36.14 7.93
C GLU A 293 -1.66 35.02 6.90
N THR A 294 -1.09 35.35 5.73
CA THR A 294 -0.76 34.38 4.68
C THR A 294 0.71 33.98 4.77
N GLY A 295 1.01 32.72 5.12
CA GLY A 295 2.36 32.14 5.08
C GLY A 295 2.81 31.45 6.37
N PHE A 296 4.06 30.95 6.41
CA PHE A 296 4.72 30.35 7.60
C PHE A 296 5.23 31.44 8.58
N ILE A 297 4.43 32.47 8.83
CA ILE A 297 4.85 33.62 9.64
C ILE A 297 4.56 33.33 11.13
N ASN A 298 5.40 33.87 12.01
CA ASN A 298 5.36 33.76 13.47
C ASN A 298 4.00 34.18 14.06
N LEU A 299 3.06 33.23 14.12
CA LEU A 299 1.80 33.36 14.85
C LEU A 299 2.06 33.09 16.34
N PHE A 300 1.61 34.02 17.17
CA PHE A 300 1.60 33.84 18.63
C PHE A 300 0.24 33.31 19.06
N ILE A 301 0.26 32.23 19.82
CA ILE A 301 -0.95 31.56 20.32
C ILE A 301 -1.00 31.78 21.84
N CYS A 302 -2.08 32.39 22.34
CA CYS A 302 -2.28 32.50 23.78
C CYS A 302 -2.35 31.08 24.40
N PRO A 303 -1.56 30.79 25.45
CA PRO A 303 -1.48 29.44 26.02
C PRO A 303 -2.77 29.01 26.71
N GLU A 304 -3.62 29.95 27.16
CA GLU A 304 -4.85 29.65 27.89
C GLU A 304 -6.04 29.40 26.96
N CYS A 305 -6.37 30.36 26.09
CA CYS A 305 -7.58 30.31 25.26
C CYS A 305 -7.33 30.03 23.77
N LYS A 306 -6.06 29.83 23.36
CA LYS A 306 -5.65 29.59 21.97
C LYS A 306 -6.00 30.71 20.99
N ALA A 307 -6.29 31.93 21.48
CA ALA A 307 -6.45 33.10 20.63
C ALA A 307 -5.13 33.41 19.89
N LEU A 308 -5.26 33.86 18.63
CA LEU A 308 -4.13 34.06 17.72
C LEU A 308 -3.80 35.55 17.53
N TYR A 309 -2.51 35.85 17.55
CA TYR A 309 -1.97 37.18 17.36
C TYR A 309 -0.86 37.12 16.31
N CYS A 310 -0.82 38.09 15.38
CA CYS A 310 0.36 38.25 14.55
C CYS A 310 1.53 38.78 15.40
N GLU A 311 2.77 38.51 14.98
CA GLU A 311 3.99 38.90 15.70
C GLU A 311 3.99 40.37 16.16
N LYS A 312 3.54 41.28 15.29
CA LYS A 312 3.49 42.72 15.60
C LYS A 312 2.50 43.04 16.71
N CYS A 313 1.28 42.48 16.63
CA CYS A 313 0.25 42.70 17.64
C CYS A 313 0.61 42.03 18.97
N ALA A 314 1.17 40.82 18.94
CA ALA A 314 1.63 40.12 20.14
C ALA A 314 2.72 40.92 20.86
N ARG A 315 3.76 41.37 20.15
CA ARG A 315 4.83 42.18 20.75
C ARG A 315 4.32 43.49 21.35
N ALA A 316 3.47 44.21 20.62
CA ALA A 316 2.88 45.44 21.13
C ALA A 316 2.07 45.20 22.42
N LEU A 317 1.23 44.16 22.44
CA LEU A 317 0.46 43.82 23.64
C LEU A 317 1.35 43.41 24.81
N ILE A 318 2.39 42.60 24.57
CA ILE A 318 3.37 42.18 25.58
C ILE A 318 4.07 43.39 26.20
N GLU A 319 4.39 44.42 25.41
CA GLU A 319 5.07 45.63 25.90
C GLU A 319 4.15 46.53 26.73
N ILE A 320 2.89 46.67 26.30
CA ILE A 320 1.89 47.55 26.92
C ILE A 320 1.37 46.95 28.23
N GLU A 321 0.77 45.77 28.17
CA GLU A 321 0.01 45.19 29.31
C GLU A 321 0.30 43.70 29.55
N ASN A 322 0.78 42.99 28.52
CA ASN A 322 0.99 41.55 28.50
C ASN A 322 -0.29 40.73 28.79
N ILE A 323 -1.44 41.20 28.33
CA ILE A 323 -2.75 40.57 28.55
C ILE A 323 -3.35 40.09 27.22
N CYS A 324 -3.85 38.87 27.20
CA CYS A 324 -4.66 38.34 26.11
C CYS A 324 -6.06 38.96 26.16
N TRP A 325 -6.46 39.71 25.13
CA TRP A 325 -7.77 40.37 25.08
C TRP A 325 -8.99 39.43 25.03
N ALA A 326 -8.78 38.13 24.84
CA ALA A 326 -9.86 37.14 24.83
C ALA A 326 -10.11 36.52 26.22
N CYS A 327 -9.07 36.26 27.02
CA CYS A 327 -9.20 35.54 28.29
C CYS A 327 -8.55 36.25 29.49
N ASN A 328 -7.94 37.40 29.27
CA ASN A 328 -7.16 38.16 30.24
C ASN A 328 -5.92 37.44 30.82
N GLY A 329 -5.53 36.29 30.27
CA GLY A 329 -4.29 35.58 30.63
C GLY A 329 -3.03 36.25 30.06
N ALA A 330 -1.86 35.92 30.63
CA ALA A 330 -0.60 36.46 30.14
C ALA A 330 -0.24 35.94 28.74
N ILE A 331 0.12 36.83 27.82
CA ILE A 331 0.59 36.42 26.47
C ILE A 331 1.98 35.80 26.57
N ASP A 332 2.88 36.47 27.29
CA ASP A 332 4.21 35.98 27.64
C ASP A 332 4.26 35.64 29.13
N GLN A 333 4.28 34.34 29.45
CA GLN A 333 4.31 33.85 30.84
C GLN A 333 5.58 34.26 31.59
N SER A 334 6.63 34.69 30.90
CA SER A 334 7.87 35.15 31.52
C SER A 334 7.81 36.60 32.02
N LYS A 335 6.77 37.36 31.64
CA LYS A 335 6.62 38.78 32.00
C LYS A 335 5.40 39.00 32.88
N PRO A 336 5.46 39.91 33.87
CA PRO A 336 4.29 40.24 34.68
C PRO A 336 3.23 40.95 33.85
N ILE A 337 1.96 40.76 34.22
CA ILE A 337 0.83 41.52 33.69
C ILE A 337 0.90 42.95 34.25
N LYS A 338 0.84 43.96 33.38
CA LYS A 338 0.73 45.36 33.79
C LYS A 338 -0.74 45.77 33.74
N LEU A 339 -1.44 45.70 34.86
CA LEU A 339 -2.78 46.25 34.98
C LEU A 339 -2.67 47.79 34.92
N ILE A 340 -3.18 48.40 33.86
CA ILE A 340 -3.29 49.86 33.79
C ILE A 340 -4.34 50.28 34.83
N GLU A 341 -3.92 50.96 35.90
CA GLU A 341 -4.78 51.42 37.01
C GLU A 341 -5.85 52.47 36.63
N ARG A 342 -6.21 52.63 35.35
CA ARG A 342 -7.02 53.75 34.85
C ARG A 342 -8.53 53.68 35.10
N GLU A 343 -9.10 52.58 35.57
CA GLU A 343 -10.57 52.47 35.76
C GLU A 343 -11.07 52.71 37.19
N ILE A 344 -10.20 52.93 38.19
CA ILE A 344 -10.67 53.18 39.57
C ILE A 344 -11.03 54.66 39.81
N GLU A 345 -10.57 55.60 38.96
CA GLU A 345 -10.84 57.04 39.18
C GLU A 345 -12.11 57.58 38.48
N GLU A 346 -12.59 56.99 37.38
CA GLU A 346 -13.76 57.52 36.67
C GLU A 346 -15.10 57.12 37.32
N ASP A 347 -15.15 55.98 38.01
CA ASP A 347 -16.38 55.52 38.70
C ASP A 347 -16.66 56.30 40.01
N LYS A 348 -15.68 57.04 40.53
CA LYS A 348 -15.88 57.96 41.67
C LYS A 348 -16.48 59.31 41.26
N LYS A 349 -16.36 59.73 39.99
CA LYS A 349 -16.94 61.01 39.54
C LYS A 349 -18.42 60.91 39.16
N HIS A 350 -18.93 59.72 38.83
CA HIS A 350 -20.33 59.60 38.40
C HIS A 350 -21.36 59.44 39.53
N LYS A 351 -20.91 59.19 40.78
CA LYS A 351 -21.80 59.04 41.96
C LYS A 351 -22.16 60.33 42.71
N PHE A 352 -21.64 61.51 42.33
CA PHE A 352 -21.88 62.77 43.07
C PHE A 352 -22.78 63.81 42.40
N SER A 353 -23.47 63.51 41.29
CA SER A 353 -24.29 64.49 40.56
C SER A 353 -25.74 64.07 40.30
N LYS A 354 -26.48 63.69 41.34
CA LYS A 354 -27.95 63.74 41.33
C LYS A 354 -28.49 64.16 42.69
N GLU A 355 -28.42 65.45 42.96
CA GLU A 355 -29.23 66.10 44.00
C GLU A 355 -30.63 66.40 43.39
N PRO A 356 -31.73 65.89 43.98
CA PRO A 356 -33.06 66.16 43.46
C PRO A 356 -33.50 67.59 43.81
N GLN A 357 -33.78 68.39 42.79
CA GLN A 357 -34.41 69.70 42.94
C GLN A 357 -35.83 69.54 43.51
N ILE A 358 -36.03 70.01 44.73
CA ILE A 358 -37.33 70.22 45.38
C ILE A 358 -38.06 71.33 44.63
N LYS A 359 -39.16 71.00 43.93
CA LYS A 359 -40.15 71.98 43.46
C LYS A 359 -41.24 72.13 44.51
N LYS A 360 -41.36 73.36 45.04
CA LYS A 360 -42.53 73.85 45.77
C LYS A 360 -43.70 74.07 44.79
N ALA A 361 -44.87 73.55 45.13
CA ALA A 361 -46.18 74.12 44.86
C ALA A 361 -47.13 73.63 45.95
#